data_AF-A0A3D5YR78-F1
#
_entry.id   AF-A0A3D5YR78-F1
#
_cell.length_a   1.000
_cell.length_b   1.000
_cell.length_c   1.000
_cell.angle_alpha   90.00
_cell.angle_beta   90.00
_cell.angle_gamma   90.00
#
_symmetry.space_group_name_H-M   'P 1'
#
loop_
_entity.id
_entity.type
_entity.pdbx_description
1 polymer ?
#
loop_
_entity_poly.entity_id
_entity_poly.type
_entity_poly.pdbx_seq_one_letter_code
_entity_poly.pdbx_strand_id
1 'polypeptide(L)' 'MAQPVKKLILLVNLGSPEDLTVGAIRDFLRQFLSDQRVVGLPKLLWYPILYGIILPIRAKKLLHKYEQIWLKDHG' A
#
# COMPACT_ATOMS: atom_id res chain seq x y z
N MET A 1 12.49 44.74 7.59
CA MET A 1 12.11 44.20 6.27
C MET A 1 11.58 42.78 6.50
N ALA A 2 10.31 42.50 6.23
CA ALA A 2 9.75 41.16 6.40
C ALA A 2 10.27 40.24 5.29
N GLN A 3 10.89 39.11 5.66
CA GLN A 3 11.38 38.15 4.69
C GLN A 3 10.19 37.39 4.05
N PRO A 4 10.20 37.15 2.72
CA PRO A 4 9.12 36.43 2.07
C PRO A 4 9.06 34.99 2.57
N VAL A 5 7.89 34.57 3.05
CA VAL A 5 7.67 33.18 3.51
C VAL A 5 7.67 32.26 2.29
N LYS A 6 8.63 31.34 2.23
CA LYS A 6 8.71 30.32 1.18
C LYS A 6 7.63 29.27 1.44
N LYS A 7 6.64 29.18 0.56
CA LYS A 7 5.54 28.22 0.66
C LYS A 7 5.99 26.86 0.11
N LEU A 8 5.84 25.80 0.90
CA LEU A 8 6.06 24.42 0.51
C LEU A 8 4.71 23.71 0.41
N ILE A 9 4.49 22.99 -0.69
CA ILE A 9 3.31 22.14 -0.89
C ILE A 9 3.79 20.70 -0.81
N LEU A 10 3.19 19.90 0.09
CA LEU A 10 3.44 18.47 0.20
C LEU A 10 2.23 17.71 -0.35
N LEU A 11 2.42 17.01 -1.47
CA LEU A 11 1.45 16.07 -1.99
C LEU A 11 1.72 14.68 -1.38
N VAL A 12 0.70 14.10 -0.76
CA VAL A 12 0.78 12.77 -0.14
C VAL A 12 -0.28 11.85 -0.70
N ASN A 13 0.09 10.57 -0.86
CA ASN A 13 -0.82 9.48 -1.17
C ASN A 13 -0.31 8.22 -0.43
N LEU A 14 -1.15 7.20 -0.34
CA LEU A 14 -0.80 5.87 0.19
C LEU A 14 0.21 5.13 -0.70
N GLY A 15 0.34 5.54 -1.97
CA GLY A 15 1.11 4.83 -2.98
C GLY A 15 0.31 3.71 -3.63
N SER A 16 1.00 2.86 -4.38
CA SER A 16 0.46 1.71 -5.11
C SER A 16 1.56 0.66 -5.26
N PRO A 17 1.22 -0.60 -5.59
CA PRO A 17 2.23 -1.61 -5.92
C PRO A 17 3.15 -1.12 -7.04
N GLU A 18 4.43 -1.47 -6.94
CA GLU A 18 5.46 -1.11 -7.92
C GLU A 18 5.28 -1.82 -9.27
N ASP A 19 4.63 -3.00 -9.26
CA ASP A 19 4.40 -3.82 -10.46
C ASP A 19 3.16 -4.72 -10.27
N LEU A 20 2.65 -5.25 -11.36
CA LEU A 20 1.60 -6.27 -11.43
C LEU A 20 2.13 -7.67 -11.14
N THR A 21 2.90 -7.81 -10.07
CA THR A 21 3.33 -9.13 -9.58
C THR A 21 2.72 -9.40 -8.21
N VAL A 22 2.48 -10.68 -7.91
CA VAL A 22 2.00 -11.09 -6.59
C VAL A 22 2.97 -10.64 -5.49
N GLY A 23 4.27 -10.61 -5.78
CA GLY A 23 5.32 -10.12 -4.88
C GLY A 23 5.13 -8.64 -4.54
N ALA A 24 5.10 -7.78 -5.57
CA ALA A 24 4.92 -6.34 -5.42
C ALA A 24 3.62 -5.99 -4.67
N ILE A 25 2.51 -6.63 -5.04
CA ILE A 25 1.21 -6.42 -4.37
C ILE A 25 1.29 -6.86 -2.90
N ARG A 26 1.91 -8.02 -2.62
CA ARG A 26 2.07 -8.52 -1.25
C ARG A 26 2.91 -7.56 -0.41
N ASP A 27 3.97 -7.00 -0.97
CA ASP A 27 4.88 -6.13 -0.23
C ASP A 27 4.26 -4.76 0.03
N PHE A 28 3.50 -4.21 -0.94
CA PHE A 28 2.62 -3.05 -0.72
C PHE A 28 1.60 -3.30 0.40
N LEU A 29 0.85 -4.42 0.33
CA LEU A 29 -0.13 -4.77 1.37
C LEU A 29 0.52 -4.96 2.73
N ARG A 30 1.73 -5.53 2.79
CA ARG A 30 2.46 -5.74 4.04
C ARG A 30 2.79 -4.41 4.68
N GLN A 31 3.32 -3.45 3.93
CA GLN A 31 3.65 -2.12 4.45
C GLN A 31 2.38 -1.41 4.95
N PHE A 32 1.32 -1.41 4.14
CA PHE A 32 0.07 -0.72 4.46
C PHE A 32 -0.67 -1.34 5.66
N LEU A 33 -0.85 -2.66 5.67
CA LEU A 33 -1.62 -3.36 6.70
C LEU A 33 -0.83 -3.64 7.97
N SER A 34 0.49 -3.44 7.98
CA SER A 34 1.27 -3.51 9.23
C SER A 34 1.13 -2.25 10.09
N ASP A 35 0.62 -1.13 9.54
CA ASP A 35 0.36 0.10 10.29
C ASP A 35 -0.86 -0.07 11.22
N GLN A 36 -0.66 0.19 12.51
CA GLN A 36 -1.71 0.15 13.53
C GLN A 36 -2.70 1.31 13.42
N ARG A 37 -2.38 2.35 12.65
CA ARG A 37 -3.33 3.41 12.28
C ARG A 37 -4.33 2.94 11.23
N VAL A 38 -3.99 1.91 10.44
CA VAL A 38 -4.89 1.29 9.45
C VAL A 38 -5.69 0.16 10.08
N VAL A 39 -5.08 -0.60 11.00
CA VAL A 39 -5.72 -1.75 11.66
C VAL A 39 -5.69 -1.60 13.18
N GLY A 40 -6.88 -1.51 13.80
CA GLY A 40 -7.04 -1.31 15.24
C GLY A 40 -6.85 -2.56 16.13
N LEU A 41 -6.50 -3.71 15.55
CA LEU A 41 -6.23 -4.92 16.33
C LEU A 41 -4.80 -4.91 16.90
N PRO A 42 -4.59 -5.41 18.13
CA PRO A 42 -3.25 -5.57 18.70
C PRO A 42 -2.34 -6.38 17.78
N LYS A 43 -1.07 -5.94 17.63
CA LYS A 43 -0.08 -6.59 16.75
C LYS A 43 0.02 -8.10 16.94
N LEU A 44 -0.06 -8.59 18.17
CA LEU A 44 0.07 -10.01 18.47
C LEU A 44 -1.05 -10.86 17.85
N LEU A 45 -2.27 -10.32 17.76
CA LEU A 45 -3.40 -10.97 17.11
C LEU A 45 -3.37 -10.73 15.61
N TRP A 46 -2.99 -9.52 15.20
CA TRP A 46 -3.05 -9.12 13.80
C TRP A 46 -1.97 -9.76 12.93
N TYR A 47 -0.73 -9.86 13.42
CA TYR A 47 0.39 -10.32 12.60
C TYR A 47 0.21 -11.78 12.13
N PRO A 48 -0.24 -12.73 12.97
CA PRO A 48 -0.57 -14.08 12.49
C PRO A 48 -1.63 -14.08 11.38
N ILE A 49 -2.66 -13.24 11.49
CA ILE A 49 -3.70 -13.11 10.47
C ILE A 49 -3.13 -12.48 9.18
N LEU A 50 -2.34 -11.42 9.33
CA LEU A 50 -1.71 -10.71 8.22
C LEU A 50 -0.79 -11.63 7.43
N TYR A 51 0.20 -12.24 8.09
CA TYR A 51 1.22 -13.05 7.44
C TYR A 51 0.72 -14.46 7.06
N GLY A 52 -0.19 -15.03 7.85
CA GLY A 52 -0.70 -16.39 7.61
C GLY A 52 -1.87 -16.48 6.63
N ILE A 53 -2.75 -15.49 6.60
CA ILE A 53 -4.00 -15.56 5.82
C ILE A 53 -4.06 -14.45 4.77
N ILE A 54 -3.87 -13.20 5.18
CA ILE A 54 -4.14 -12.05 4.31
C ILE A 54 -3.12 -11.94 3.19
N LEU A 55 -1.83 -11.87 3.50
CA LEU A 55 -0.77 -11.74 2.50
C LEU A 55 -0.77 -12.86 1.45
N PRO A 56 -0.84 -14.16 1.81
CA PRO A 56 -0.80 -15.23 0.79
C PRO A 56 -2.08 -15.32 -0.06
N ILE A 57 -3.25 -15.01 0.50
CA ILE A 57 -4.53 -15.16 -0.21
C ILE A 57 -4.89 -13.88 -0.96
N ARG A 58 -4.83 -12.72 -0.28
CA ARG A 58 -5.31 -11.44 -0.81
C ARG A 58 -4.42 -10.91 -1.92
N ALA A 59 -3.11 -11.09 -1.82
CA ALA A 59 -2.19 -10.66 -2.89
C ALA A 59 -2.51 -11.36 -4.23
N LYS A 60 -2.75 -12.68 -4.20
CA LYS A 60 -3.13 -13.44 -5.40
C LYS A 60 -4.47 -12.99 -5.98
N LYS A 61 -5.47 -12.77 -5.12
CA LYS A 61 -6.81 -12.31 -5.56
C LYS A 61 -6.80 -10.89 -6.11
N LEU A 62 -5.94 -10.01 -5.58
CA LEU A 62 -5.87 -8.62 -6.02
C LEU A 62 -5.15 -8.46 -7.36
N LEU A 63 -4.26 -9.38 -7.75
CA LEU A 63 -3.58 -9.32 -9.03
C LEU A 63 -4.55 -9.12 -10.19
N HIS A 64 -5.58 -9.98 -10.31
CA HIS A 64 -6.61 -9.84 -11.37
C HIS A 64 -7.32 -8.48 -11.35
N LYS A 65 -7.54 -7.90 -10.17
CA LYS A 65 -8.20 -6.59 -10.08
C LYS A 65 -7.27 -5.47 -10.51
N TYR A 66 -6.00 -5.53 -10.10
CA TYR A 66 -4.99 -4.57 -10.52
C TYR A 66 -4.75 -4.65 -12.02
N GLU A 67 -4.66 -5.86 -12.59
CA GLU A 67 -4.52 -6.08 -14.04
C GLU A 67 -5.65 -5.40 -14.86
N GLN A 68 -6.89 -5.40 -14.35
CA GLN A 68 -8.03 -4.80 -15.05
C GLN A 68 -8.00 -3.27 -15.08
N ILE A 69 -7.43 -2.63 -14.04
CA ILE A 69 -7.39 -1.17 -13.90
C ILE A 69 -6.03 -0.57 -14.24
N TRP A 70 -5.02 -1.42 -14.48
CA TRP A 70 -3.68 -0.98 -14.82
C TRP A 70 -3.66 -0.44 -16.24
N LEU A 71 -3.60 0.88 -16.36
CA LEU A 71 -3.39 1.54 -17.62
C LEU A 71 -1.99 1.18 -18.12
N LYS A 72 -1.90 0.54 -19.29
CA LYS A 72 -0.62 0.26 -19.97
C LYS A 72 0.00 1.50 -20.62
N ASP A 73 -0.45 2.70 -20.25
CA ASP A 73 0.08 3.94 -20.79
C ASP A 73 1.39 4.31 -20.11
N HIS A 74 2.48 3.98 -20.80
CA HIS A 74 3.67 4.80 -20.79
C HIS A 74 3.42 5.95 -21.78
N GLY A 75 3.08 7.11 -21.24
CA GLY A 75 3.12 8.40 -21.92
C GLY A 75 3.69 9.44 -20.97
#